data_AF-A0A9D9PZN8-F1
#
_entry.id   AF-A0A9D9PZN8-F1
#
_cell.length_a   1.000
_cell.length_b   1.000
_cell.length_c   1.000
_cell.angle_alpha   90.00
_cell.angle_beta   90.00
_cell.angle_gamma   90.00
#
_symmetry.space_group_name_H-M   'P 1'
#
loop_
_entity.id
_entity.type
_entity.pdbx_description
1 polymer ?
#
loop_
_entity_poly.entity_id
_entity_poly.type
_entity_poly.pdbx_seq_one_letter_code
_entity_poly.pdbx_strand_id
1 'polypeptide(L)'
;MSRLLEDVTAELSKLPGIGRRTALRLAMHLLRMEVASVQDMTSSIDRFRTQIRHCRLCNNLSDTDVCPICADERRDHSTVCVVEQVSDVLSIENTRQYRGIYHVLGGVISPMQGIAPSDLKIDLLLENVARGQIREVILALNTS
;
A
#
# COMPACT_ATOMS: atom_id res chain seq x y z
N MET A 1 -33.03 -9.45 16.57
CA MET A 1 -31.64 -9.95 16.62
C MET A 1 -30.77 -8.82 17.17
N SER A 2 -29.62 -9.13 17.78
CA SER A 2 -28.79 -8.10 18.43
C SER A 2 -28.30 -7.08 17.40
N ARG A 3 -28.62 -5.79 17.59
CA ARG A 3 -28.19 -4.71 16.68
C ARG A 3 -26.67 -4.65 16.55
N LEU A 4 -25.95 -4.82 17.66
CA LEU A 4 -24.48 -4.80 17.69
C LEU A 4 -23.86 -5.89 16.78
N LEU A 5 -24.49 -7.06 16.71
CA LEU A 5 -24.02 -8.16 15.85
C LEU A 5 -24.29 -7.87 14.37
N GLU A 6 -25.43 -7.25 14.06
CA GLU A 6 -25.79 -6.86 12.70
C GLU A 6 -24.85 -5.78 12.18
N ASP A 7 -24.54 -4.78 13.00
CA ASP A 7 -23.67 -3.66 12.66
C ASP A 7 -22.25 -4.14 12.29
N VAL A 8 -21.61 -4.93 13.16
CA VAL A 8 -20.25 -5.44 12.89
C VAL A 8 -20.22 -6.38 11.70
N THR A 9 -21.27 -7.19 11.50
CA THR A 9 -21.36 -8.10 10.34
C THR A 9 -21.49 -7.30 9.04
N ALA A 10 -22.27 -6.21 9.06
CA ALA A 10 -22.41 -5.31 7.92
C ALA A 10 -21.07 -4.65 7.56
N GLU A 11 -20.36 -4.09 8.54
CA GLU A 11 -19.05 -3.45 8.31
C GLU A 11 -18.01 -4.43 7.76
N LEU A 12 -17.87 -5.62 8.35
CA LEU A 12 -16.92 -6.64 7.87
C LEU A 12 -17.25 -7.12 6.45
N SER A 13 -18.52 -7.11 6.05
CA SER A 13 -18.94 -7.53 4.70
C SER A 13 -18.63 -6.52 3.59
N LYS A 14 -18.21 -5.30 3.94
CA LYS A 14 -17.76 -4.29 2.96
C LYS A 14 -16.35 -4.57 2.45
N LEU A 15 -15.58 -5.42 3.14
CA LEU A 15 -14.22 -5.74 2.75
C LEU A 15 -14.21 -6.69 1.53
N PRO A 16 -13.29 -6.47 0.57
CA PRO A 16 -13.22 -7.31 -0.63
C PRO A 16 -12.97 -8.79 -0.26
N GLY A 17 -13.75 -9.69 -0.87
CA GLY A 17 -13.65 -11.13 -0.60
C GLY A 17 -14.40 -11.62 0.65
N ILE A 18 -15.08 -10.74 1.41
CA ILE A 18 -15.82 -11.12 2.61
C ILE A 18 -17.33 -11.03 2.40
N GLY A 19 -17.97 -12.17 2.13
CA GLY A 19 -19.43 -12.26 2.08
C GLY A 19 -20.10 -12.28 3.47
N ARG A 20 -21.42 -12.03 3.52
CA ARG A 20 -22.20 -11.93 4.78
C ARG A 20 -22.03 -13.14 5.72
N ARG A 21 -21.96 -14.36 5.17
CA ARG A 21 -21.74 -15.59 5.96
C ARG A 21 -20.35 -15.64 6.60
N THR A 22 -19.32 -15.19 5.87
CA THR A 22 -17.96 -15.08 6.40
C THR A 22 -17.86 -13.97 7.43
N ALA A 23 -18.48 -12.81 7.18
CA ALA A 23 -18.53 -11.70 8.12
C ALA A 23 -19.16 -12.10 9.47
N LEU A 24 -20.29 -12.82 9.45
CA LEU A 24 -20.92 -13.31 10.69
C LEU A 24 -19.99 -14.27 11.46
N ARG A 25 -19.28 -15.16 10.76
CA ARG A 25 -18.30 -16.07 11.38
C ARG A 25 -17.17 -15.30 12.05
N LEU A 26 -16.66 -14.24 11.41
CA LEU A 26 -15.63 -13.36 11.98
C LEU A 26 -16.16 -12.59 13.18
N ALA A 27 -17.37 -12.02 13.11
CA ALA A 27 -18.00 -11.33 14.23
C ALA A 27 -18.16 -12.22 15.47
N MET A 28 -18.60 -13.47 15.28
CA MET A 28 -18.69 -14.45 16.36
C MET A 28 -17.33 -14.88 16.91
N HIS A 29 -16.27 -14.83 16.10
CA HIS A 29 -14.91 -15.06 16.57
C HIS A 29 -14.41 -13.90 17.44
N LEU A 30 -14.61 -12.65 17.01
CA LEU A 30 -14.28 -11.45 17.78
C LEU A 30 -14.94 -11.45 19.16
N LEU A 31 -16.20 -11.91 19.26
CA LEU A 31 -16.92 -12.01 20.54
C LEU A 31 -16.28 -12.99 21.53
N ARG A 32 -15.50 -13.97 21.05
CA ARG A 32 -14.80 -14.96 21.89
C ARG A 32 -13.37 -14.56 22.23
N MET A 33 -12.84 -13.53 21.59
CA MET A 33 -11.50 -13.01 21.87
C MET A 33 -11.50 -12.17 23.14
N GLU A 34 -10.32 -12.00 23.75
CA GLU A 34 -10.16 -11.07 24.86
C GLU A 34 -10.45 -9.64 24.40
N VAL A 35 -11.09 -8.85 25.25
CA VAL A 35 -11.44 -7.46 24.96
C VAL A 35 -10.21 -6.65 24.56
N ALA A 36 -9.08 -6.87 25.25
CA ALA A 36 -7.82 -6.19 24.95
C ALA A 36 -7.32 -6.49 23.53
N SER A 37 -7.36 -7.76 23.08
CA SER A 37 -6.95 -8.12 21.72
C SER A 37 -7.82 -7.49 20.65
N VAL A 38 -9.14 -7.37 20.90
CA VAL A 38 -10.05 -6.69 19.97
C VAL A 38 -9.77 -5.18 19.94
N GLN A 39 -9.47 -4.57 21.09
CA GLN A 39 -9.08 -3.15 21.17
C GLN A 39 -7.77 -2.87 20.43
N ASP A 40 -6.76 -3.73 20.57
CA ASP A 40 -5.49 -3.58 19.85
C ASP A 40 -5.70 -3.69 18.35
N MET A 41 -6.55 -4.63 17.91
CA MET A 41 -6.89 -4.80 16.49
C MET A 41 -7.59 -3.56 15.92
N THR A 42 -8.62 -3.03 16.59
CA THR A 42 -9.35 -1.86 16.10
C THR A 42 -8.47 -0.61 16.11
N SER A 43 -7.64 -0.43 17.14
CA SER A 43 -6.66 0.65 17.21
C SER A 43 -5.63 0.57 16.08
N SER A 44 -5.13 -0.62 15.74
CA SER A 44 -4.18 -0.81 14.64
C SER A 44 -4.79 -0.42 13.29
N ILE A 45 -6.05 -0.79 13.04
CA ILE A 45 -6.75 -0.44 11.80
C ILE A 45 -6.98 1.07 11.70
N ASP A 46 -7.44 1.69 12.80
CA ASP A 46 -7.68 3.13 12.88
C ASP A 46 -6.39 3.93 12.65
N ARG A 47 -5.31 3.55 13.35
CA ARG A 47 -3.98 4.16 13.16
C ARG A 47 -3.46 4.02 11.75
N PHE A 48 -3.58 2.83 11.15
CA PHE A 48 -3.17 2.62 9.75
C PHE A 48 -3.91 3.58 8.82
N ARG A 49 -5.23 3.73 8.95
CA ARG A 49 -6.01 4.61 8.07
C ARG A 49 -5.71 6.10 8.29
N THR A 50 -5.45 6.51 9.52
CA THR A 50 -5.31 7.93 9.89
C THR A 50 -3.87 8.45 9.82
N GLN A 51 -2.88 7.58 10.00
CA GLN A 51 -1.48 7.97 10.12
C GLN A 51 -0.62 7.61 8.90
N ILE A 52 -1.07 6.69 8.03
CA ILE A 52 -0.29 6.32 6.85
C ILE A 52 -0.11 7.52 5.91
N ARG A 53 1.11 7.70 5.42
CA ARG A 53 1.50 8.76 4.50
C ARG A 53 2.17 8.16 3.28
N HIS A 54 2.37 9.01 2.26
CA HIS A 54 3.18 8.68 1.10
C HIS A 54 4.58 9.25 1.27
N CYS A 55 5.58 8.44 0.97
CA CYS A 55 6.98 8.84 0.94
C CYS A 55 7.17 9.97 -0.08
N ARG A 56 7.86 11.04 0.34
CA ARG A 56 8.14 12.20 -0.53
C ARG A 56 9.06 11.87 -1.70
N LEU A 57 9.82 10.78 -1.63
CA LEU A 57 10.78 10.39 -2.67
C LEU A 57 10.20 9.39 -3.66
N CYS A 58 9.58 8.31 -3.19
CA CYS A 58 9.14 7.20 -4.05
C CYS A 58 7.62 6.99 -4.09
N ASN A 59 6.84 7.81 -3.38
CA ASN A 59 5.40 7.67 -3.23
C ASN A 59 4.91 6.32 -2.62
N ASN A 60 5.81 5.52 -2.05
CA ASN A 60 5.44 4.31 -1.30
C ASN A 60 4.75 4.66 0.03
N LEU A 61 4.01 3.72 0.63
CA LEU A 61 3.44 3.89 1.96
C LEU A 61 4.54 3.96 3.02
N SER A 62 4.36 4.87 3.97
CA SER A 62 5.30 5.16 5.04
C SER A 62 4.59 5.75 6.24
N ASP A 63 5.12 5.50 7.44
CA ASP A 63 4.74 6.18 8.69
C ASP A 63 5.55 7.48 8.90
N THR A 64 6.63 7.66 8.15
CA THR A 64 7.49 8.87 8.10
C THR A 64 7.47 9.54 6.72
N ASP A 65 8.01 10.75 6.60
CA ASP A 65 8.09 11.48 5.32
C ASP A 65 8.97 10.80 4.26
N VAL A 66 9.96 10.02 4.70
CA VAL A 66 10.83 9.18 3.86
C VAL A 66 10.74 7.74 4.34
N CYS A 67 10.37 6.82 3.45
CA CYS A 67 10.19 5.42 3.81
C CYS A 67 11.53 4.73 4.15
N PRO A 68 11.51 3.62 4.90
CA PRO A 68 12.72 2.89 5.28
C PRO A 68 13.59 2.47 4.10
N ILE A 69 12.99 2.20 2.93
CA ILE A 69 13.72 1.81 1.72
C ILE A 69 14.54 2.98 1.18
N CYS A 70 13.97 4.19 1.12
CA CYS A 70 14.67 5.37 0.63
C CYS A 70 15.65 5.96 1.65
N ALA A 71 15.46 5.66 2.94
CA ALA A 71 16.38 6.08 3.99
C ALA A 71 17.60 5.15 4.15
N ASP A 72 17.56 3.94 3.57
CA ASP A 72 18.63 2.95 3.72
C ASP A 72 19.79 3.21 2.75
N GLU A 73 20.85 3.84 3.24
CA GLU A 73 22.07 4.14 2.49
C GLU A 73 22.80 2.90 1.93
N ARG A 74 22.48 1.69 2.41
CA ARG A 74 23.07 0.44 1.90
C ARG A 74 22.44 -0.01 0.59
N ARG A 75 21.31 0.58 0.19
CA ARG A 75 20.63 0.31 -1.07
C ARG A 75 21.26 1.07 -2.24
N ASP A 76 21.10 0.49 -3.42
CA ASP A 76 21.57 1.09 -4.66
C ASP A 76 20.59 2.16 -5.14
N HIS A 77 20.92 3.41 -4.87
CA HIS A 77 20.12 4.57 -5.31
C HIS A 77 20.31 4.90 -6.80
N SER A 78 21.19 4.19 -7.51
CA SER A 78 21.38 4.36 -8.95
C SER A 78 20.38 3.57 -9.80
N THR A 79 19.65 2.64 -9.20
CA THR A 79 18.63 1.83 -9.88
C THR A 79 17.27 2.08 -9.25
N VAL A 80 16.26 2.39 -10.08
CA VAL A 80 14.88 2.58 -9.62
C VAL A 80 13.95 1.58 -10.29
N CYS A 81 13.14 0.89 -9.49
CA CYS A 81 12.10 -0.02 -9.97
C CYS A 81 10.73 0.67 -9.87
N VAL A 82 10.16 0.99 -11.02
CA VAL A 82 8.86 1.63 -11.16
C VAL A 82 7.78 0.57 -11.14
N VAL A 83 6.81 0.74 -10.25
CA VAL A 83 5.68 -0.16 -10.05
C VAL A 83 4.36 0.61 -10.02
N GLU A 84 3.25 -0.10 -10.22
CA GLU A 84 1.91 0.50 -10.26
C GLU A 84 1.40 0.79 -8.84
N GLN A 85 1.51 -0.22 -7.97
CA GLN A 85 0.91 -0.22 -6.64
C GLN A 85 1.89 -0.67 -5.56
N VAL A 86 1.54 -0.39 -4.31
CA VAL A 86 2.35 -0.74 -3.13
C VAL A 86 2.46 -2.26 -2.95
N SER A 87 1.43 -3.02 -3.38
CA SER A 87 1.46 -4.48 -3.39
C SER A 87 2.59 -5.05 -4.24
N ASP A 88 2.98 -4.35 -5.30
CA ASP A 88 4.04 -4.79 -6.21
C ASP A 88 5.40 -4.61 -5.54
N VAL A 89 5.59 -3.51 -4.79
CA VAL A 89 6.77 -3.32 -3.94
C VAL A 89 6.93 -4.49 -2.99
N LEU A 90 5.86 -4.85 -2.26
CA LEU A 90 5.88 -5.96 -1.32
C LEU A 90 6.24 -7.28 -2.01
N SER A 91 5.70 -7.53 -3.20
CA SER A 91 5.95 -8.74 -3.97
C SER A 91 7.43 -8.86 -4.37
N ILE A 92 8.04 -7.78 -4.85
CA ILE A 92 9.45 -7.77 -5.24
C ILE A 92 10.35 -7.83 -4.01
N GLU A 93 10.06 -7.06 -2.96
CA GLU A 93 10.87 -6.98 -1.74
C GLU A 93 10.90 -8.34 -1.00
N ASN A 94 9.80 -9.10 -1.03
CA ASN A 94 9.73 -10.45 -0.47
C ASN A 94 10.71 -11.44 -1.12
N THR A 95 11.15 -11.20 -2.36
CA THR A 95 12.17 -12.03 -3.01
C THR A 95 13.56 -11.82 -2.40
N ARG A 96 13.80 -10.66 -1.77
CA ARG A 96 15.11 -10.21 -1.25
C ARG A 96 16.24 -10.17 -2.29
N GLN A 97 15.90 -10.19 -3.57
CA GLN A 97 16.87 -10.18 -4.67
C GLN A 97 17.14 -8.77 -5.20
N TYR A 98 16.16 -7.87 -5.09
CA TYR A 98 16.30 -6.48 -5.51
C TYR A 98 16.89 -5.63 -4.38
N ARG A 99 17.89 -4.80 -4.70
CA ARG A 99 18.57 -3.91 -3.74
C ARG A 99 18.47 -2.43 -4.10
N GLY A 100 17.79 -2.10 -5.19
CA GLY A 100 17.56 -0.71 -5.59
C GLY A 100 16.42 -0.06 -4.80
N ILE A 101 16.04 1.14 -5.24
CA ILE A 101 14.89 1.87 -4.72
C ILE A 101 13.67 1.64 -5.59
N TYR A 102 12.48 1.92 -5.06
CA TYR A 102 11.22 1.82 -5.80
C TYR A 102 10.69 3.18 -6.19
N HIS A 103 9.72 3.19 -7.10
CA HIS A 103 8.85 4.32 -7.36
C HIS A 103 7.43 3.82 -7.62
N VAL A 104 6.45 4.29 -6.84
CA VAL A 104 5.05 3.86 -6.94
C VAL A 104 4.27 4.90 -7.74
N LEU A 105 3.77 4.53 -8.91
CA LEU A 105 2.99 5.42 -9.78
C LEU A 105 1.62 5.77 -9.19
N GLY A 106 1.02 4.85 -8.43
CA GLY A 106 -0.32 5.01 -7.86
C GLY A 106 -1.44 4.56 -8.80
N GLY A 107 -1.12 3.74 -9.80
CA GLY A 107 -2.06 3.24 -10.80
C GLY A 107 -1.43 3.16 -12.20
N VAL A 108 -2.30 2.96 -13.18
CA VAL A 108 -1.97 2.91 -14.61
C VAL A 108 -2.82 3.90 -15.39
N ILE A 109 -2.30 4.36 -16.52
CA ILE A 109 -3.05 5.23 -17.44
C ILE A 109 -4.21 4.40 -18.00
N SER A 110 -5.43 4.86 -17.78
CA SER A 110 -6.63 4.13 -18.22
C SER A 110 -7.67 5.13 -18.74
N PRO A 111 -7.73 5.36 -20.07
CA PRO A 111 -8.73 6.23 -20.67
C PRO A 111 -10.17 5.79 -20.37
N MET A 112 -10.41 4.48 -20.25
CA MET A 112 -11.73 3.94 -19.91
C MET A 112 -12.17 4.30 -18.49
N GLN A 113 -11.23 4.44 -17.56
CA GLN A 113 -11.49 4.86 -16.18
C GLN A 113 -11.27 6.37 -15.99
N GLY A 114 -10.93 7.10 -17.06
CA GLY A 114 -10.62 8.53 -17.01
C GLY A 114 -9.31 8.87 -16.29
N ILE A 115 -8.38 7.92 -16.13
CA ILE A 115 -7.10 8.13 -15.46
C ILE A 115 -6.07 8.63 -16.47
N ALA A 116 -5.63 9.87 -16.29
CA ALA A 116 -4.61 10.53 -17.11
C ALA A 116 -3.20 10.38 -16.50
N PRO A 117 -2.11 10.61 -17.27
CA PRO A 117 -0.76 10.59 -16.74
C PRO A 117 -0.52 11.57 -15.57
N SER A 118 -1.22 12.70 -15.56
CA SER A 118 -1.18 13.71 -14.49
C SER A 118 -1.77 13.23 -13.17
N ASP A 119 -2.61 12.20 -13.19
CA ASP A 119 -3.18 11.61 -11.98
C ASP A 119 -2.20 10.64 -11.31
N LEU A 120 -1.14 10.25 -12.03
CA LEU A 120 -0.09 9.36 -11.56
C LEU A 120 1.12 10.17 -11.07
N LYS A 121 1.95 9.54 -10.24
CA LYS A 121 3.17 10.17 -9.72
C LYS A 121 4.35 10.10 -10.69
N ILE A 122 4.12 10.40 -11.98
CA ILE A 122 5.17 10.41 -13.00
C ILE A 122 6.10 11.61 -12.81
N ASP A 123 5.57 12.79 -12.47
CA ASP A 123 6.37 14.00 -12.29
C ASP A 123 7.45 13.83 -11.21
N LEU A 124 7.10 13.17 -10.10
CA LEU A 124 8.04 12.86 -9.02
C LEU A 124 9.19 11.95 -9.50
N LEU A 125 8.89 10.98 -10.38
CA LEU A 125 9.94 10.13 -10.97
C LEU A 125 10.89 10.97 -11.83
N LEU A 126 10.33 11.82 -12.70
CA LEU A 126 11.12 12.69 -13.58
C LEU A 126 12.00 13.64 -12.78
N GLU A 127 11.48 14.23 -11.71
CA GLU A 127 12.26 15.07 -10.79
C GLU A 127 13.43 14.30 -10.15
N ASN A 128 13.19 13.06 -9.70
CA ASN A 128 14.24 12.25 -9.09
C ASN A 128 15.32 11.84 -10.11
N VAL A 129 14.92 11.49 -11.33
CA VAL A 129 15.87 11.17 -12.42
C VAL A 129 16.68 12.41 -12.81
N ALA A 130 16.04 13.59 -12.89
CA ALA A 130 16.70 14.84 -13.24
C ALA A 130 17.77 15.29 -12.23
N ARG A 131 17.70 14.82 -10.96
CA ARG A 131 18.75 15.05 -9.95
C ARG A 131 20.06 14.29 -10.24
N GLY A 132 20.07 13.40 -11.23
CA GLY A 132 21.29 12.79 -11.78
C GLY A 132 21.88 11.62 -10.98
N GLN A 133 21.17 11.12 -9.95
CA GLN A 133 21.62 9.97 -9.15
C GLN A 133 21.25 8.63 -9.80
N ILE A 134 20.17 8.59 -10.58
CA ILE A 134 19.61 7.38 -11.19
C ILE A 134 20.28 7.12 -12.55
N ARG A 135 20.80 5.90 -12.74
CA ARG A 135 21.44 5.40 -13.96
C ARG A 135 20.57 4.40 -14.72
N GLU A 136 19.69 3.69 -14.02
CA GLU A 136 18.81 2.67 -14.59
C GLU A 136 17.39 2.81 -14.05
N VAL A 137 16.43 2.70 -14.96
CA VAL A 137 15.00 2.68 -14.65
C VAL A 137 14.43 1.34 -15.11
N ILE A 138 13.98 0.53 -14.16
CA ILE A 138 13.33 -0.76 -14.40
C ILE A 138 11.82 -0.53 -14.37
N LEU A 139 11.11 -0.89 -15.44
CA LEU A 139 9.65 -0.81 -15.50
C LEU A 139 9.06 -2.17 -15.14
N ALA A 140 8.61 -2.32 -13.90
CA ALA A 140 7.92 -3.50 -13.39
C ALA A 140 6.41 -3.25 -13.36
N LEU A 141 5.86 -2.87 -14.51
CA LEU A 141 4.42 -2.67 -14.72
C LEU A 141 3.79 -3.98 -15.18
N ASN A 142 2.50 -4.15 -14.86
CA ASN A 142 1.74 -5.30 -15.31
C ASN A 142 1.55 -5.23 -16.84
N THR A 143 1.53 -6.38 -17.49
CA THR A 143 1.48 -6.49 -18.97
C THR A 143 0.05 -6.53 -19.52
N SER A 144 -0.94 -6.09 -18.73
CA SER A 144 -2.37 -6.27 -19.02
C SER A 144 -2.99 -5.10 -19.78
#